data_AF-A0A9E5CST2-F1
#
_entry.id   AF-A0A9E5CST2-F1
#
_cell.length_a   1.000
_cell.length_b   1.000
_cell.length_c   1.000
_cell.angle_alpha   90.00
_cell.angle_beta   90.00
_cell.angle_gamma   90.00
#
_symmetry.space_group_name_H-M   'P 1'
#
loop_
_entity.id
_entity.type
_entity.pdbx_description
1 polymer ?
#
loop_
_entity_poly.entity_id
_entity_poly.type
_entity_poly.pdbx_seq_one_letter_code
_entity_poly.pdbx_strand_id
1 'polypeptide(L)'
;MTQHVELPKHTSWERWVQSEGLAVTQQQKIPDVLTHPLEPWERTGVNATLLDFTPEDPPGGGHLVHQGTTRYLCEIPTGGTYRAERHMYEEIFYVVSGRGATTVWYDGSPKQTFEWQEGSVFSIPLNAWHELYNASGEEPARLYACITAPMVFNMYGNTDFIFNSNATFPDRFDPDDETYFSGKSVRVRERLVKTNFVSNVQTMGLDDHGFRGPGTNMHAIMANGHFICHVSEFPGQTYKKAHSAGEFIRHRAGLTSDVAYLFLNGEGYDIQWSWGTMPGPGVPFERLDYKAGTLLTPGSGYHQHFNATTDPIRYVVLRFGSPELLGQGRSGRIAKPPQIEFDEEDPAVWQTFVDELASRGLEPKMQEFKGE
;
A
#
# COMPACT_ATOMS: atom_id res chain seq x y z
N MET A 1 -36.16 30.55 18.57
CA MET A 1 -34.71 30.65 18.79
C MET A 1 -34.07 29.43 18.16
N THR A 2 -33.23 29.58 17.17
CA THR A 2 -32.46 28.47 16.59
C THR A 2 -31.29 28.21 17.54
N GLN A 3 -31.27 27.04 18.20
CA GLN A 3 -30.09 26.62 18.96
C GLN A 3 -28.99 26.30 17.94
N HIS A 4 -27.93 27.09 17.92
CA HIS A 4 -26.72 26.73 17.20
C HIS A 4 -26.00 25.65 18.01
N VAL A 5 -26.12 24.40 17.55
CA VAL A 5 -25.28 23.30 18.05
C VAL A 5 -23.96 23.38 17.30
N GLU A 6 -22.86 23.48 18.05
CA GLU A 6 -21.51 23.44 17.47
C GLU A 6 -21.22 22.01 16.98
N LEU A 7 -20.80 21.89 15.72
CA LEU A 7 -20.48 20.60 15.13
C LEU A 7 -19.06 20.18 15.50
N PRO A 8 -18.78 18.85 15.65
CA PRO A 8 -17.43 18.38 15.92
C PRO A 8 -16.45 18.80 14.84
N LYS A 9 -15.29 19.34 15.25
CA LYS A 9 -14.20 19.74 14.35
C LYS A 9 -13.51 18.55 13.67
N HIS A 10 -13.34 17.46 14.42
CA HIS A 10 -12.60 16.28 13.97
C HIS A 10 -13.54 15.12 13.62
N THR A 11 -13.13 14.30 12.65
CA THR A 11 -13.83 13.06 12.29
C THR A 11 -13.73 12.02 13.43
N SER A 12 -14.55 10.96 13.36
CA SER A 12 -14.46 9.88 14.35
C SER A 12 -13.10 9.18 14.32
N TRP A 13 -12.52 9.04 13.12
CA TRP A 13 -11.17 8.51 12.93
C TRP A 13 -10.10 9.40 13.59
N GLU A 14 -10.12 10.70 13.30
CA GLU A 14 -9.17 11.65 13.88
C GLU A 14 -9.23 11.69 15.40
N ARG A 15 -10.44 11.68 15.97
CA ARG A 15 -10.62 11.64 17.44
C ARG A 15 -10.03 10.36 18.05
N TRP A 16 -10.15 9.23 17.37
CA TRP A 16 -9.56 7.98 17.84
C TRP A 16 -8.03 8.02 17.79
N VAL A 17 -7.44 8.45 16.66
CA VAL A 17 -5.98 8.61 16.52
C VAL A 17 -5.42 9.53 17.62
N GLN A 18 -6.09 10.66 17.88
CA GLN A 18 -5.72 11.57 18.97
C GLN A 18 -5.85 10.92 20.35
N SER A 19 -6.91 10.14 20.60
CA SER A 19 -7.12 9.47 21.89
C SER A 19 -6.11 8.36 22.18
N GLU A 20 -5.59 7.72 21.13
CA GLU A 20 -4.54 6.71 21.22
C GLU A 20 -3.15 7.32 21.42
N GLY A 21 -3.01 8.65 21.23
CA GLY A 21 -1.71 9.32 21.22
C GLY A 21 -0.80 8.83 20.09
N LEU A 22 -1.39 8.28 19.00
CA LEU A 22 -0.63 7.66 17.92
C LEU A 22 0.17 8.72 17.17
N ALA A 23 1.48 8.50 17.01
CA ALA A 23 2.31 9.38 16.21
C ALA A 23 1.84 9.40 14.75
N VAL A 24 1.91 10.56 14.11
CA VAL A 24 1.51 10.77 12.72
C VAL A 24 2.67 11.38 11.95
N THR A 25 3.03 10.76 10.84
CA THR A 25 3.93 11.31 9.83
C THR A 25 3.12 11.79 8.64
N GLN A 26 3.11 13.10 8.38
CA GLN A 26 2.45 13.70 7.22
C GLN A 26 3.47 14.03 6.13
N GLN A 27 3.73 13.09 5.22
CA GLN A 27 4.72 13.25 4.14
C GLN A 27 4.34 12.40 2.93
N GLN A 28 4.59 12.91 1.73
CA GLN A 28 4.37 12.14 0.49
C GLN A 28 5.37 10.98 0.32
N LYS A 29 6.59 11.14 0.86
CA LYS A 29 7.70 10.19 0.72
C LYS A 29 8.30 9.88 2.08
N ILE A 30 8.41 8.61 2.41
CA ILE A 30 9.27 8.11 3.48
C ILE A 30 10.57 7.62 2.83
N PRO A 31 11.71 8.28 3.06
CA PRO A 31 12.96 7.94 2.38
C PRO A 31 13.41 6.49 2.60
N ASP A 32 13.20 5.97 3.80
CA ASP A 32 13.56 4.61 4.19
C ASP A 32 12.67 4.10 5.33
N VAL A 33 11.84 3.10 5.06
CA VAL A 33 10.96 2.49 6.06
C VAL A 33 11.71 1.77 7.17
N LEU A 34 12.95 1.33 6.95
CA LEU A 34 13.77 0.63 7.95
C LEU A 34 14.23 1.55 9.08
N THR A 35 14.39 2.84 8.80
CA THR A 35 14.97 3.82 9.73
C THR A 35 14.00 4.91 10.16
N HIS A 36 12.81 4.97 9.54
CA HIS A 36 11.79 5.95 9.88
C HIS A 36 11.44 5.91 11.38
N PRO A 37 11.38 7.06 12.09
CA PRO A 37 11.10 7.10 13.53
C PRO A 37 9.72 6.57 13.88
N LEU A 38 9.65 5.85 14.99
CA LEU A 38 8.42 5.29 15.56
C LEU A 38 8.31 5.69 17.03
N GLU A 39 7.09 5.90 17.52
CA GLU A 39 6.82 6.26 18.92
C GLU A 39 5.99 5.16 19.60
N PRO A 40 5.99 5.06 20.93
CA PRO A 40 5.21 4.06 21.64
C PRO A 40 3.71 4.12 21.28
N TRP A 41 3.13 2.98 20.94
CA TRP A 41 1.69 2.80 20.77
C TRP A 41 1.18 1.80 21.81
N GLU A 42 0.62 2.33 22.89
CA GLU A 42 0.38 1.55 24.10
C GLU A 42 -0.64 0.42 23.93
N ARG A 43 -1.67 0.62 23.10
CA ARG A 43 -2.71 -0.39 22.84
C ARG A 43 -2.12 -1.69 22.30
N THR A 44 -1.19 -1.57 21.36
CA THR A 44 -0.55 -2.70 20.66
C THR A 44 0.75 -3.15 21.33
N GLY A 45 1.31 -2.34 22.23
CA GLY A 45 2.54 -2.66 22.97
C GLY A 45 3.82 -2.55 22.14
N VAL A 46 3.74 -1.93 20.96
CA VAL A 46 4.86 -1.77 20.01
C VAL A 46 5.13 -0.29 19.75
N ASN A 47 6.23 0.03 19.10
CA ASN A 47 6.42 1.37 18.56
C ASN A 47 5.77 1.44 17.17
N ALA A 48 5.07 2.54 16.86
CA ALA A 48 4.42 2.74 15.59
C ALA A 48 4.33 4.22 15.19
N THR A 49 4.05 4.46 13.91
CA THR A 49 3.64 5.78 13.40
C THR A 49 2.66 5.60 12.26
N LEU A 50 1.55 6.33 12.31
CA LEU A 50 0.59 6.43 11.22
C LEU A 50 1.20 7.25 10.09
N LEU A 51 0.99 6.83 8.85
CA LEU A 51 1.51 7.49 7.65
C LEU A 51 0.34 8.14 6.90
N ASP A 52 0.25 9.46 7.01
CA ASP A 52 -0.68 10.28 6.25
C ASP A 52 0.06 10.82 5.00
N PHE A 53 -0.03 10.07 3.91
CA PHE A 53 0.69 10.33 2.66
C PHE A 53 0.14 11.54 1.87
N THR A 54 0.20 12.73 2.44
CA THR A 54 -0.19 13.98 1.82
C THR A 54 0.99 14.96 1.79
N PRO A 55 1.18 15.69 0.68
CA PRO A 55 2.06 16.87 0.67
C PRO A 55 1.35 18.13 1.21
N GLU A 56 0.03 18.10 1.39
CA GLU A 56 -0.79 19.26 1.77
C GLU A 56 -1.37 19.10 3.19
N ASP A 57 -1.46 20.23 3.92
CA ASP A 57 -2.11 20.29 5.24
C ASP A 57 -3.60 19.90 5.16
N PRO A 58 -4.16 19.26 6.20
CA PRO A 58 -5.58 18.97 6.24
C PRO A 58 -6.45 20.24 6.10
N PRO A 59 -7.39 20.29 5.15
CA PRO A 59 -8.22 21.47 4.97
C PRO A 59 -9.07 21.75 6.21
N GLY A 60 -9.31 23.03 6.52
CA GLY A 60 -10.20 23.43 7.62
C GLY A 60 -9.68 23.12 9.04
N GLY A 61 -8.38 22.83 9.19
CA GLY A 61 -7.77 22.53 10.49
C GLY A 61 -8.05 21.11 10.99
N GLY A 62 -8.27 20.17 10.06
CA GLY A 62 -8.27 18.74 10.34
C GLY A 62 -6.92 18.25 10.87
N HIS A 63 -6.92 17.03 11.39
CA HIS A 63 -5.73 16.35 11.87
C HIS A 63 -5.11 15.43 10.80
N LEU A 64 -5.94 14.84 9.93
CA LEU A 64 -5.51 13.88 8.91
C LEU A 64 -6.22 14.12 7.56
N VAL A 65 -5.49 13.99 6.46
CA VAL A 65 -6.07 14.12 5.11
C VAL A 65 -6.75 12.82 4.69
N HIS A 66 -6.09 11.68 4.89
CA HIS A 66 -6.61 10.40 4.41
C HIS A 66 -7.70 9.82 5.32
N GLN A 67 -8.93 9.85 4.81
CA GLN A 67 -10.15 9.39 5.51
C GLN A 67 -10.75 8.11 4.90
N GLY A 68 -10.12 7.55 3.85
CA GLY A 68 -10.52 6.31 3.22
C GLY A 68 -9.74 5.12 3.79
N THR A 69 -8.49 4.98 3.37
CA THR A 69 -7.54 4.02 3.93
C THR A 69 -6.41 4.76 4.62
N THR A 70 -5.57 4.04 5.34
CA THR A 70 -4.35 4.62 5.87
C THR A 70 -3.31 3.51 6.07
N ARG A 71 -2.11 3.92 6.42
CA ARG A 71 -0.96 3.05 6.61
C ARG A 71 -0.28 3.35 7.92
N TYR A 72 0.47 2.41 8.43
CA TYR A 72 1.38 2.66 9.52
C TYR A 72 2.63 1.80 9.40
N LEU A 73 3.73 2.25 9.99
CA LEU A 73 4.88 1.42 10.31
C LEU A 73 4.78 1.01 11.76
N CYS A 74 5.14 -0.22 12.09
CA CYS A 74 5.32 -0.65 13.46
C CYS A 74 6.55 -1.53 13.63
N GLU A 75 7.06 -1.60 14.85
CA GLU A 75 8.22 -2.39 15.21
C GLU A 75 7.97 -3.16 16.50
N ILE A 76 8.02 -4.48 16.38
CA ILE A 76 7.92 -5.40 17.51
C ILE A 76 9.32 -5.55 18.10
N PRO A 77 9.54 -5.24 19.39
CA PRO A 77 10.85 -5.36 20.02
C PRO A 77 11.34 -6.81 20.04
N THR A 78 12.61 -7.02 20.38
CA THR A 78 13.23 -8.35 20.47
C THR A 78 12.46 -9.27 21.42
N GLY A 79 12.06 -10.46 20.95
CA GLY A 79 11.20 -11.40 21.68
C GLY A 79 9.83 -10.84 22.07
N GLY A 80 9.46 -9.67 21.55
CA GLY A 80 8.26 -8.93 21.91
C GLY A 80 7.02 -9.42 21.16
N THR A 81 5.90 -8.76 21.47
CA THR A 81 4.59 -9.13 20.95
C THR A 81 3.82 -7.86 20.57
N TYR A 82 3.25 -7.85 19.37
CA TYR A 82 2.11 -7.00 19.05
C TYR A 82 0.89 -7.63 19.71
N ARG A 83 0.36 -6.95 20.73
CA ARG A 83 -0.68 -7.47 21.61
C ARG A 83 -1.92 -7.91 20.83
N ALA A 84 -2.57 -8.95 21.34
CA ALA A 84 -3.78 -9.48 20.76
C ALA A 84 -4.89 -8.42 20.61
N GLU A 85 -5.48 -8.35 19.41
CA GLU A 85 -6.63 -7.50 19.14
C GLU A 85 -7.55 -8.10 18.07
N ARG A 86 -8.75 -7.55 17.96
CA ARG A 86 -9.68 -7.82 16.86
C ARG A 86 -10.38 -6.52 16.50
N HIS A 87 -10.81 -6.41 15.25
CA HIS A 87 -11.47 -5.19 14.78
C HIS A 87 -12.33 -5.43 13.53
N MET A 88 -13.33 -4.58 13.35
CA MET A 88 -14.26 -4.59 12.21
C MET A 88 -13.74 -3.83 10.98
N TYR A 89 -12.42 -3.66 10.87
CA TYR A 89 -11.75 -3.14 9.67
C TYR A 89 -10.79 -4.18 9.09
N GLU A 90 -10.32 -3.95 7.88
CA GLU A 90 -9.34 -4.83 7.24
C GLU A 90 -7.94 -4.34 7.51
N GLU A 91 -7.01 -5.28 7.57
CA GLU A 91 -5.61 -5.03 7.84
C GLU A 91 -4.73 -6.03 7.08
N ILE A 92 -3.72 -5.49 6.40
CA ILE A 92 -2.74 -6.24 5.62
C ILE A 92 -1.34 -5.77 5.99
N PHE A 93 -0.44 -6.72 6.22
CA PHE A 93 0.95 -6.48 6.60
C PHE A 93 1.91 -6.91 5.50
N TYR A 94 2.97 -6.12 5.33
CA TYR A 94 4.22 -6.49 4.70
C TYR A 94 5.32 -6.48 5.78
N VAL A 95 6.11 -7.54 5.87
CA VAL A 95 7.24 -7.62 6.79
C VAL A 95 8.46 -6.95 6.14
N VAL A 96 8.82 -5.79 6.68
CA VAL A 96 9.94 -4.96 6.22
C VAL A 96 11.28 -5.57 6.64
N SER A 97 11.37 -6.09 7.86
CA SER A 97 12.55 -6.78 8.37
C SER A 97 12.20 -7.70 9.53
N GLY A 98 13.08 -8.67 9.80
CA GLY A 98 12.93 -9.62 10.90
C GLY A 98 12.11 -10.86 10.53
N ARG A 99 11.73 -11.62 11.56
CA ARG A 99 10.95 -12.86 11.43
C ARG A 99 10.14 -13.12 12.69
N GLY A 100 9.06 -13.87 12.55
CA GLY A 100 8.13 -14.07 13.63
C GLY A 100 7.00 -15.00 13.25
N ALA A 101 5.95 -14.96 14.06
CA ALA A 101 4.74 -15.71 13.81
C ALA A 101 3.51 -14.87 14.16
N THR A 102 2.40 -15.16 13.50
CA THR A 102 1.09 -14.58 13.80
C THR A 102 0.14 -15.70 14.16
N THR A 103 -0.61 -15.52 15.25
CA THR A 103 -1.68 -16.44 15.65
C THR A 103 -3.02 -15.76 15.44
N VAL A 104 -3.97 -16.43 14.77
CA VAL A 104 -5.29 -15.90 14.37
C VAL A 104 -6.41 -16.84 14.85
N TRP A 105 -7.52 -16.29 15.36
CA TRP A 105 -8.68 -17.10 15.78
C TRP A 105 -9.99 -16.32 15.86
N TYR A 106 -11.11 -17.05 15.84
CA TYR A 106 -12.40 -16.59 16.37
C TYR A 106 -12.66 -17.23 17.74
N ASP A 107 -13.51 -16.59 18.55
CA ASP A 107 -13.89 -17.15 19.86
C ASP A 107 -14.56 -18.52 19.69
N GLY A 108 -14.03 -19.54 20.38
CA GLY A 108 -14.54 -20.91 20.30
C GLY A 108 -14.07 -21.73 19.08
N SER A 109 -13.25 -21.16 18.20
CA SER A 109 -12.65 -21.85 17.05
C SER A 109 -11.19 -22.25 17.30
N PRO A 110 -10.62 -23.17 16.52
CA PRO A 110 -9.18 -23.44 16.54
C PRO A 110 -8.34 -22.18 16.29
N LYS A 111 -7.17 -22.12 16.93
CA LYS A 111 -6.15 -21.12 16.61
C LYS A 111 -5.32 -21.60 15.43
N GLN A 112 -5.04 -20.71 14.49
CA GLN A 112 -4.09 -20.95 13.41
C GLN A 112 -2.85 -20.08 13.62
N THR A 113 -1.66 -20.68 13.56
CA THR A 113 -0.39 -19.97 13.66
C THR A 113 0.43 -20.19 12.40
N PHE A 114 0.97 -19.11 11.85
CA PHE A 114 1.86 -19.17 10.69
C PHE A 114 3.09 -18.29 10.91
N GLU A 115 4.21 -18.70 10.33
CA GLU A 115 5.48 -18.00 10.42
C GLU A 115 5.64 -17.04 9.24
N TRP A 116 6.35 -15.95 9.49
CA TRP A 116 6.67 -14.94 8.50
C TRP A 116 8.10 -14.45 8.66
N GLN A 117 8.62 -13.87 7.59
CA GLN A 117 9.97 -13.30 7.52
C GLN A 117 9.95 -12.06 6.65
N GLU A 118 11.07 -11.36 6.59
CA GLU A 118 11.31 -10.28 5.62
C GLU A 118 10.80 -10.65 4.22
N GLY A 119 9.99 -9.76 3.64
CA GLY A 119 9.36 -9.97 2.35
C GLY A 119 8.00 -10.67 2.39
N SER A 120 7.59 -11.23 3.52
CA SER A 120 6.27 -11.86 3.64
C SER A 120 5.14 -10.82 3.61
N VAL A 121 4.00 -11.20 3.03
CA VAL A 121 2.75 -10.44 3.08
C VAL A 121 1.63 -11.33 3.58
N PHE A 122 0.81 -10.83 4.51
CA PHE A 122 -0.36 -11.53 5.02
C PHE A 122 -1.47 -10.54 5.36
N SER A 123 -2.72 -10.99 5.23
CA SER A 123 -3.88 -10.20 5.64
C SER A 123 -4.58 -10.87 6.82
N ILE A 124 -5.03 -10.04 7.76
CA ILE A 124 -5.81 -10.48 8.91
C ILE A 124 -7.27 -10.68 8.47
N PRO A 125 -7.88 -11.85 8.70
CA PRO A 125 -9.31 -12.05 8.53
C PRO A 125 -10.14 -11.03 9.32
N LEU A 126 -11.19 -10.49 8.69
CA LEU A 126 -12.02 -9.47 9.30
C LEU A 126 -12.58 -9.92 10.66
N ASN A 127 -12.38 -9.10 11.69
CA ASN A 127 -12.80 -9.33 13.07
C ASN A 127 -12.26 -10.61 13.74
N ALA A 128 -11.26 -11.26 13.17
CA ALA A 128 -10.53 -12.32 13.87
C ALA A 128 -9.58 -11.69 14.89
N TRP A 129 -9.48 -12.33 16.05
CA TRP A 129 -8.39 -12.06 16.97
C TRP A 129 -7.07 -12.40 16.28
N HIS A 130 -6.08 -11.55 16.48
CA HIS A 130 -4.73 -11.79 16.00
C HIS A 130 -3.70 -11.25 16.98
N GLU A 131 -2.58 -11.93 17.07
CA GLU A 131 -1.41 -11.55 17.88
C GLU A 131 -0.15 -11.87 17.06
N LEU A 132 0.82 -10.94 17.03
CA LEU A 132 2.07 -11.14 16.30
C LEU A 132 3.21 -11.21 17.31
N TYR A 133 4.17 -12.10 17.06
CA TYR A 133 5.34 -12.30 17.90
C TYR A 133 6.62 -12.17 17.07
N ASN A 134 7.61 -11.45 17.57
CA ASN A 134 8.95 -11.40 17.00
C ASN A 134 9.76 -12.61 17.50
N ALA A 135 10.16 -13.50 16.59
CA ALA A 135 10.91 -14.70 16.92
C ALA A 135 12.40 -14.47 17.16
N SER A 136 12.91 -13.27 16.92
CA SER A 136 14.30 -12.91 17.16
C SER A 136 14.53 -12.44 18.59
N GLY A 137 15.53 -13.00 19.27
CA GLY A 137 16.02 -12.52 20.56
C GLY A 137 17.04 -11.38 20.46
N GLU A 138 17.46 -11.01 19.24
CA GLU A 138 18.58 -10.10 19.01
C GLU A 138 18.19 -8.84 18.22
N GLU A 139 17.24 -8.99 17.28
CA GLU A 139 16.84 -7.92 16.36
C GLU A 139 15.33 -7.65 16.43
N PRO A 140 14.87 -6.40 16.32
CA PRO A 140 13.45 -6.09 16.21
C PRO A 140 12.87 -6.61 14.88
N ALA A 141 11.55 -6.75 14.83
CA ALA A 141 10.83 -7.04 13.57
C ALA A 141 10.01 -5.81 13.17
N ARG A 142 10.21 -5.31 11.95
CA ARG A 142 9.53 -4.11 11.44
C ARG A 142 8.51 -4.50 10.37
N LEU A 143 7.32 -3.94 10.48
CA LEU A 143 6.20 -4.22 9.58
C LEU A 143 5.61 -2.92 9.04
N TYR A 144 5.10 -3.00 7.82
CA TYR A 144 4.34 -1.97 7.14
C TYR A 144 2.93 -2.47 6.93
N ALA A 145 1.95 -1.72 7.44
CA ALA A 145 0.55 -2.12 7.43
C ALA A 145 -0.30 -1.14 6.62
N CYS A 146 -1.41 -1.64 6.07
CA CYS A 146 -2.46 -0.85 5.46
C CYS A 146 -3.81 -1.26 6.06
N ILE A 147 -4.63 -0.28 6.45
CA ILE A 147 -5.89 -0.52 7.15
C ILE A 147 -7.06 0.27 6.56
N THR A 148 -8.26 -0.27 6.65
CA THR A 148 -9.52 0.43 6.31
C THR A 148 -10.18 1.12 7.51
N ALA A 149 -9.46 1.26 8.62
CA ALA A 149 -9.98 1.88 9.84
C ALA A 149 -10.60 3.27 9.61
N PRO A 150 -10.02 4.20 8.83
CA PRO A 150 -10.62 5.52 8.62
C PRO A 150 -12.07 5.45 8.12
N MET A 151 -12.33 4.63 7.08
CA MET A 151 -13.69 4.35 6.58
C MET A 151 -14.63 3.85 7.68
N VAL A 152 -14.19 2.83 8.43
CA VAL A 152 -15.03 2.13 9.41
C VAL A 152 -15.37 3.05 10.59
N PHE A 153 -14.37 3.79 11.10
CA PHE A 153 -14.57 4.75 12.18
C PHE A 153 -15.50 5.89 11.77
N ASN A 154 -15.31 6.44 10.57
CA ASN A 154 -16.14 7.55 10.08
C ASN A 154 -17.57 7.10 9.73
N MET A 155 -17.75 5.85 9.30
CA MET A 155 -19.07 5.29 8.99
C MET A 155 -19.89 5.03 10.27
N TYR A 156 -19.30 4.36 11.26
CA TYR A 156 -20.05 3.91 12.43
C TYR A 156 -20.00 4.87 13.61
N GLY A 157 -18.90 5.61 13.78
CA GLY A 157 -18.71 6.53 14.90
C GLY A 157 -18.81 5.86 16.28
N ASN A 158 -18.53 4.56 16.37
CA ASN A 158 -18.69 3.76 17.59
C ASN A 158 -17.53 2.77 17.75
N THR A 159 -16.61 3.06 18.67
CA THR A 159 -15.42 2.23 18.93
C THR A 159 -15.75 0.89 19.56
N ASP A 160 -16.80 0.82 20.39
CA ASP A 160 -17.25 -0.43 21.01
C ASP A 160 -17.72 -1.43 19.95
N PHE A 161 -18.52 -0.98 18.98
CA PHE A 161 -18.89 -1.82 17.84
C PHE A 161 -17.67 -2.27 17.03
N ILE A 162 -16.69 -1.38 16.85
CA ILE A 162 -15.52 -1.66 16.02
C ILE A 162 -14.60 -2.72 16.66
N PHE A 163 -14.39 -2.69 17.97
CA PHE A 163 -13.44 -3.59 18.64
C PHE A 163 -14.11 -4.75 19.41
N ASN A 164 -15.37 -4.58 19.84
CA ASN A 164 -16.06 -5.54 20.71
C ASN A 164 -17.22 -6.27 20.04
N SER A 165 -17.39 -6.14 18.72
CA SER A 165 -18.35 -6.95 17.96
C SER A 165 -18.00 -8.45 18.04
N ASN A 166 -19.02 -9.28 18.29
CA ASN A 166 -18.89 -10.74 18.28
C ASN A 166 -19.21 -11.37 16.91
N ALA A 167 -19.38 -10.55 15.86
CA ALA A 167 -19.68 -11.06 14.52
C ALA A 167 -18.47 -11.80 13.93
N THR A 168 -18.69 -12.95 13.32
CA THR A 168 -17.68 -13.68 12.55
C THR A 168 -18.03 -13.65 11.06
N PHE A 169 -17.05 -13.94 10.21
CA PHE A 169 -17.20 -13.88 8.75
C PHE A 169 -16.81 -15.21 8.09
N PRO A 170 -17.59 -16.29 8.29
CA PRO A 170 -17.27 -17.62 7.77
C PRO A 170 -17.22 -17.67 6.24
N ASP A 171 -17.96 -16.80 5.55
CA ASP A 171 -17.88 -16.67 4.08
C ASP A 171 -16.52 -16.12 3.58
N ARG A 172 -15.70 -15.58 4.49
CA ARG A 172 -14.38 -15.00 4.21
C ARG A 172 -13.23 -15.77 4.84
N PHE A 173 -13.42 -16.34 6.02
CA PHE A 173 -12.39 -17.10 6.72
C PHE A 173 -13.02 -18.28 7.44
N ASP A 174 -12.59 -19.48 7.02
CA ASP A 174 -12.89 -20.74 7.67
C ASP A 174 -11.75 -21.06 8.65
N PRO A 175 -11.98 -21.01 9.98
CA PRO A 175 -10.95 -21.29 10.97
C PRO A 175 -10.52 -22.77 11.00
N ASP A 176 -11.27 -23.67 10.37
CA ASP A 176 -10.91 -25.09 10.25
C ASP A 176 -10.04 -25.38 9.01
N ASP A 177 -9.85 -24.42 8.10
CA ASP A 177 -8.95 -24.56 6.94
C ASP A 177 -7.49 -24.35 7.34
N GLU A 178 -6.80 -25.43 7.70
CA GLU A 178 -5.36 -25.42 8.02
C GLU A 178 -4.47 -24.94 6.86
N THR A 179 -4.99 -24.86 5.63
CA THR A 179 -4.23 -24.42 4.46
C THR A 179 -4.34 -22.93 4.18
N TYR A 180 -5.18 -22.21 4.95
CA TYR A 180 -5.50 -20.80 4.71
C TYR A 180 -4.25 -19.88 4.68
N PHE A 181 -3.26 -20.17 5.54
CA PHE A 181 -1.97 -19.46 5.60
C PHE A 181 -0.80 -20.25 5.02
N SER A 182 -1.04 -21.29 4.22
CA SER A 182 0.01 -22.19 3.70
C SER A 182 0.95 -21.57 2.66
N GLY A 183 0.66 -20.37 2.17
CA GLY A 183 1.39 -19.74 1.06
C GLY A 183 1.05 -20.28 -0.33
N LYS A 184 0.21 -21.33 -0.41
CA LYS A 184 -0.32 -21.80 -1.69
C LYS A 184 -1.29 -20.76 -2.24
N SER A 185 -1.17 -20.49 -3.53
CA SER A 185 -2.08 -19.58 -4.23
C SER A 185 -2.87 -20.28 -5.31
N VAL A 186 -4.10 -19.81 -5.52
CA VAL A 186 -4.98 -20.25 -6.61
C VAL A 186 -4.93 -19.20 -7.71
N ARG A 187 -4.58 -19.60 -8.92
CA ARG A 187 -4.61 -18.73 -10.09
C ARG A 187 -6.06 -18.47 -10.51
N VAL A 188 -6.50 -17.21 -10.46
CA VAL A 188 -7.84 -16.78 -10.86
C VAL A 188 -7.88 -16.48 -12.35
N ARG A 189 -6.89 -15.71 -12.83
CA ARG A 189 -6.66 -15.37 -14.24
C ARG A 189 -5.25 -14.82 -14.41
N GLU A 190 -4.89 -14.37 -15.62
CA GLU A 190 -3.66 -13.63 -15.85
C GLU A 190 -3.55 -12.43 -14.88
N ARG A 191 -2.38 -12.33 -14.25
CA ARG A 191 -1.97 -11.37 -13.21
C ARG A 191 -2.84 -11.35 -11.96
N LEU A 192 -3.61 -12.40 -11.70
CA LEU A 192 -4.47 -12.46 -10.52
C LEU A 192 -4.43 -13.84 -9.88
N VAL A 193 -3.93 -13.87 -8.66
CA VAL A 193 -3.97 -15.03 -7.77
C VAL A 193 -4.78 -14.72 -6.53
N LYS A 194 -5.13 -15.77 -5.80
CA LYS A 194 -5.82 -15.72 -4.52
C LYS A 194 -5.04 -16.51 -3.49
N THR A 195 -4.69 -15.87 -2.38
CA THR A 195 -3.95 -16.46 -1.25
C THR A 195 -4.08 -15.53 -0.04
N ASN A 196 -4.03 -16.05 1.18
CA ASN A 196 -3.92 -15.18 2.36
C ASN A 196 -2.48 -15.01 2.88
N PHE A 197 -1.52 -15.70 2.29
CA PHE A 197 -0.11 -15.59 2.63
C PHE A 197 0.75 -15.58 1.36
N VAL A 198 1.65 -14.61 1.26
CA VAL A 198 2.73 -14.59 0.28
C VAL A 198 4.03 -14.69 1.05
N SER A 199 4.78 -15.77 0.85
CA SER A 199 5.99 -16.05 1.63
C SER A 199 7.09 -15.01 1.41
N ASN A 200 7.32 -14.61 0.16
CA ASN A 200 8.25 -13.53 -0.17
C ASN A 200 7.88 -12.84 -1.49
N VAL A 201 7.55 -11.55 -1.46
CA VAL A 201 7.25 -10.76 -2.67
C VAL A 201 8.47 -10.51 -3.56
N GLN A 202 9.70 -10.61 -3.03
CA GLN A 202 10.94 -10.51 -3.82
C GLN A 202 11.11 -11.69 -4.80
N THR A 203 10.50 -12.85 -4.51
CA THR A 203 10.62 -14.06 -5.34
C THR A 203 9.28 -14.51 -5.93
N MET A 204 8.21 -13.76 -5.67
CA MET A 204 6.90 -14.02 -6.27
C MET A 204 7.00 -13.96 -7.81
N GLY A 205 6.49 -15.00 -8.48
CA GLY A 205 6.40 -15.05 -9.94
C GLY A 205 5.37 -14.05 -10.45
N LEU A 206 5.73 -13.30 -11.51
CA LEU A 206 4.94 -12.25 -12.11
C LEU A 206 4.60 -12.61 -13.56
N ASP A 207 3.49 -12.09 -14.07
CA ASP A 207 3.14 -12.25 -15.49
C ASP A 207 3.53 -11.01 -16.30
N ASP A 208 3.82 -11.20 -17.57
CA ASP A 208 4.12 -10.11 -18.51
C ASP A 208 2.99 -9.09 -18.60
N HIS A 209 3.35 -7.80 -18.56
CA HIS A 209 2.39 -6.74 -18.75
C HIS A 209 2.97 -5.41 -19.24
N GLY A 210 3.00 -5.27 -20.57
CA GLY A 210 3.51 -4.08 -21.25
C GLY A 210 2.58 -2.85 -21.30
N PHE A 211 1.40 -2.86 -20.66
CA PHE A 211 0.40 -1.79 -20.86
C PHE A 211 0.93 -0.39 -20.48
N ARG A 212 1.72 -0.30 -19.40
CA ARG A 212 2.35 0.94 -18.91
C ARG A 212 3.82 1.06 -19.34
N GLY A 213 4.24 0.35 -20.39
CA GLY A 213 5.66 0.15 -20.73
C GLY A 213 6.23 -1.14 -20.15
N PRO A 214 7.55 -1.36 -20.29
CA PRO A 214 8.20 -2.66 -20.01
C PRO A 214 7.97 -3.14 -18.60
N GLY A 215 7.64 -4.41 -18.40
CA GLY A 215 7.61 -5.04 -17.08
C GLY A 215 6.55 -6.11 -16.89
N THR A 216 6.49 -6.60 -15.67
CA THR A 216 5.65 -7.70 -15.22
C THR A 216 4.92 -7.30 -13.93
N ASN A 217 3.80 -7.93 -13.62
CA ASN A 217 3.20 -7.82 -12.29
C ASN A 217 2.27 -8.99 -11.93
N MET A 218 1.87 -9.00 -10.66
CA MET A 218 0.89 -9.92 -10.10
C MET A 218 0.07 -9.22 -9.03
N HIS A 219 -1.21 -9.55 -8.96
CA HIS A 219 -2.14 -9.13 -7.91
C HIS A 219 -2.55 -10.37 -7.11
N ALA A 220 -2.53 -10.27 -5.78
CA ALA A 220 -3.05 -11.29 -4.88
C ALA A 220 -4.26 -10.74 -4.12
N ILE A 221 -5.41 -11.41 -4.27
CA ILE A 221 -6.58 -11.20 -3.40
C ILE A 221 -6.30 -11.92 -2.08
N MET A 222 -6.38 -11.18 -0.97
CA MET A 222 -6.03 -11.68 0.36
C MET A 222 -7.22 -11.58 1.32
N ALA A 223 -7.30 -12.51 2.28
CA ALA A 223 -8.35 -12.65 3.31
C ALA A 223 -9.80 -12.60 2.79
N ASN A 224 -10.03 -12.96 1.52
CA ASN A 224 -11.30 -12.74 0.83
C ASN A 224 -11.83 -11.31 1.03
N GLY A 225 -10.90 -10.34 1.11
CA GLY A 225 -11.15 -8.98 1.52
C GLY A 225 -11.05 -7.97 0.40
N HIS A 226 -11.07 -6.71 0.81
CA HIS A 226 -10.92 -5.56 -0.05
C HIS A 226 -9.46 -5.22 -0.35
N PHE A 227 -8.52 -5.52 0.55
CA PHE A 227 -7.10 -5.32 0.26
C PHE A 227 -6.56 -6.34 -0.76
N ILE A 228 -5.67 -5.86 -1.61
CA ILE A 228 -4.86 -6.69 -2.50
C ILE A 228 -3.38 -6.36 -2.31
N CYS A 229 -2.53 -7.37 -2.46
CA CYS A 229 -1.10 -7.20 -2.65
C CYS A 229 -0.82 -7.12 -4.15
N HIS A 230 -0.24 -6.02 -4.62
CA HIS A 230 0.18 -5.84 -6.00
C HIS A 230 1.70 -5.72 -6.04
N VAL A 231 2.35 -6.69 -6.70
CA VAL A 231 3.80 -6.68 -6.93
C VAL A 231 4.04 -6.38 -8.39
N SER A 232 4.87 -5.38 -8.68
CA SER A 232 5.26 -5.05 -10.05
C SER A 232 6.78 -4.95 -10.14
N GLU A 233 7.28 -5.29 -11.33
CA GLU A 233 8.70 -5.20 -11.65
C GLU A 233 8.89 -4.59 -13.04
N PHE A 234 9.98 -3.86 -13.23
CA PHE A 234 10.40 -3.40 -14.55
C PHE A 234 11.93 -3.34 -14.70
N PRO A 235 12.45 -3.53 -15.93
CA PRO A 235 13.87 -3.71 -16.16
C PRO A 235 14.74 -2.51 -15.81
N GLY A 236 16.02 -2.77 -15.56
CA GLY A 236 17.07 -1.77 -15.47
C GLY A 236 17.13 -0.86 -16.70
N GLN A 237 17.47 0.41 -16.50
CA GLN A 237 17.66 1.38 -17.58
C GLN A 237 16.41 1.60 -18.46
N THR A 238 15.22 1.40 -17.89
CA THR A 238 13.91 1.66 -18.53
C THR A 238 13.00 2.52 -17.66
N TYR A 239 11.89 3.01 -18.22
CA TYR A 239 10.87 3.75 -17.46
C TYR A 239 9.46 3.43 -17.96
N LYS A 240 8.47 3.70 -17.11
CA LYS A 240 7.03 3.48 -17.40
C LYS A 240 6.42 4.67 -18.14
N LYS A 241 5.25 4.52 -18.74
CA LYS A 241 4.50 5.63 -19.36
C LYS A 241 3.91 6.57 -18.30
N ALA A 242 3.84 7.87 -18.60
CA ALA A 242 3.17 8.83 -17.75
C ALA A 242 1.67 8.50 -17.67
N HIS A 243 1.12 8.47 -16.46
CA HIS A 243 -0.29 8.15 -16.25
C HIS A 243 -0.84 8.80 -14.99
N SER A 244 -2.17 8.90 -14.92
CA SER A 244 -2.87 9.34 -13.73
C SER A 244 -3.97 8.36 -13.35
N ALA A 245 -4.44 8.46 -12.10
CA ALA A 245 -5.62 7.72 -11.67
C ALA A 245 -6.92 8.21 -12.38
N GLY A 246 -6.86 9.31 -13.13
CA GLY A 246 -8.03 9.97 -13.72
C GLY A 246 -8.96 10.62 -12.67
N GLU A 247 -9.84 11.51 -13.12
CA GLU A 247 -10.86 12.15 -12.25
C GLU A 247 -11.80 11.11 -11.60
N PHE A 248 -12.07 10.00 -12.30
CA PHE A 248 -13.04 8.99 -11.89
C PHE A 248 -12.63 8.15 -10.67
N ILE A 249 -11.33 7.99 -10.37
CA ILE A 249 -10.88 7.16 -9.25
C ILE A 249 -10.91 7.94 -7.93
N ARG A 250 -10.68 9.26 -7.96
CA ARG A 250 -10.67 10.10 -6.74
C ARG A 250 -12.07 10.44 -6.22
N HIS A 251 -13.10 10.34 -7.06
CA HIS A 251 -14.49 10.61 -6.71
C HIS A 251 -15.35 9.37 -6.41
N ARG A 252 -14.78 8.14 -6.41
CA ARG A 252 -15.51 6.99 -5.90
C ARG A 252 -15.65 7.10 -4.39
N ALA A 253 -16.77 7.69 -3.96
CA ALA A 253 -17.33 7.63 -2.60
C ALA A 253 -16.54 8.31 -1.47
N GLY A 254 -15.71 9.32 -1.75
CA GLY A 254 -14.91 9.98 -0.71
C GLY A 254 -13.74 9.12 -0.19
N LEU A 255 -13.41 8.07 -0.95
CA LEU A 255 -12.27 7.20 -0.71
C LEU A 255 -11.14 7.63 -1.65
N THR A 256 -10.22 8.46 -1.15
CA THR A 256 -8.93 8.57 -1.82
C THR A 256 -8.32 7.18 -1.80
N SER A 257 -8.15 6.57 -2.97
CA SER A 257 -7.39 5.33 -3.09
C SER A 257 -5.94 5.70 -2.79
N ASP A 258 -5.55 5.56 -1.53
CA ASP A 258 -4.18 5.82 -1.12
C ASP A 258 -3.38 4.65 -1.65
N VAL A 259 -2.61 4.89 -2.70
CA VAL A 259 -1.69 3.92 -3.30
C VAL A 259 -0.31 4.35 -2.86
N ALA A 260 0.45 3.46 -2.22
CA ALA A 260 1.85 3.72 -1.92
C ALA A 260 2.69 2.56 -2.45
N TYR A 261 3.77 2.91 -3.15
CA TYR A 261 4.77 2.00 -3.69
C TYR A 261 5.90 1.87 -2.68
N LEU A 262 6.10 0.67 -2.14
CA LEU A 262 7.31 0.36 -1.39
C LEU A 262 8.31 -0.28 -2.35
N PHE A 263 9.40 0.44 -2.65
CA PHE A 263 10.47 -0.06 -3.50
C PHE A 263 11.28 -1.11 -2.77
N LEU A 264 11.40 -2.29 -3.35
CA LEU A 264 12.08 -3.46 -2.79
C LEU A 264 13.48 -3.66 -3.36
N ASN A 265 13.74 -3.10 -4.54
CA ASN A 265 15.02 -3.17 -5.23
C ASN A 265 15.20 -1.96 -6.17
N GLY A 266 16.46 -1.68 -6.51
CA GLY A 266 16.85 -0.65 -7.47
C GLY A 266 16.81 0.77 -6.92
N GLU A 267 17.21 1.70 -7.79
CA GLU A 267 17.20 3.14 -7.53
C GLU A 267 16.71 3.88 -8.78
N GLY A 268 16.08 5.02 -8.57
CA GLY A 268 15.63 5.88 -9.64
C GLY A 268 14.85 7.07 -9.09
N TYR A 269 13.87 7.50 -9.86
CA TYR A 269 13.06 8.65 -9.50
C TYR A 269 11.66 8.56 -10.10
N ASP A 270 10.73 9.18 -9.40
CA ASP A 270 9.43 9.55 -9.94
C ASP A 270 9.53 10.97 -10.50
N ILE A 271 8.82 11.25 -11.59
CA ILE A 271 8.41 12.61 -11.91
C ILE A 271 6.90 12.72 -11.80
N GLN A 272 6.41 13.85 -11.29
CA GLN A 272 5.01 14.07 -11.00
C GLN A 272 4.57 15.47 -11.39
N TRP A 273 3.35 15.57 -11.91
CA TRP A 273 2.71 16.84 -12.26
C TRP A 273 1.58 17.14 -11.28
N SER A 274 1.37 18.42 -11.01
CA SER A 274 0.26 18.89 -10.18
C SER A 274 -1.10 18.45 -10.73
N TRP A 275 -2.10 18.41 -9.86
CA TRP A 275 -3.48 18.11 -10.26
C TRP A 275 -3.97 19.01 -11.40
N GLY A 276 -4.66 18.43 -12.37
CA GLY A 276 -5.22 19.16 -13.53
C GLY A 276 -4.19 19.58 -14.58
N THR A 277 -2.90 19.36 -14.34
CA THR A 277 -1.83 19.70 -15.29
C THR A 277 -1.61 18.54 -16.27
N MET A 278 -1.71 18.85 -17.58
CA MET A 278 -1.34 17.92 -18.64
C MET A 278 0.17 18.01 -18.90
N PRO A 279 0.93 16.91 -18.84
CA PRO A 279 2.34 16.89 -19.23
C PRO A 279 2.54 17.38 -20.67
N GLY A 280 3.64 18.08 -20.91
CA GLY A 280 4.01 18.56 -22.24
C GLY A 280 5.18 19.55 -22.21
N PRO A 281 5.65 20.00 -23.39
CA PRO A 281 6.82 20.87 -23.52
C PRO A 281 6.77 22.10 -22.63
N GLY A 282 7.79 22.26 -21.77
CA GLY A 282 7.94 23.40 -20.87
C GLY A 282 7.02 23.39 -19.64
N VAL A 283 6.25 22.32 -19.44
CA VAL A 283 5.43 22.14 -18.23
C VAL A 283 6.30 21.56 -17.12
N PRO A 284 6.46 22.26 -15.98
CA PRO A 284 7.31 21.79 -14.91
C PRO A 284 6.73 20.54 -14.24
N PHE A 285 7.63 19.66 -13.80
CA PHE A 285 7.33 18.51 -12.96
C PHE A 285 8.16 18.56 -11.68
N GLU A 286 7.67 17.92 -10.63
CA GLU A 286 8.42 17.61 -9.43
C GLU A 286 9.14 16.26 -9.62
N ARG A 287 10.41 16.19 -9.21
CA ARG A 287 11.19 14.96 -9.19
C ARG A 287 11.32 14.44 -7.77
N LEU A 288 11.05 13.15 -7.57
CA LEU A 288 11.14 12.47 -6.29
C LEU A 288 12.03 11.23 -6.43
N ASP A 289 13.29 11.35 -6.01
CA ASP A 289 14.22 10.21 -6.02
C ASP A 289 13.79 9.14 -5.00
N TYR A 290 14.01 7.88 -5.37
CA TYR A 290 13.74 6.71 -4.56
C TYR A 290 14.83 5.65 -4.70
N LYS A 291 14.90 4.77 -3.70
CA LYS A 291 15.72 3.55 -3.68
C LYS A 291 14.98 2.43 -2.97
N ALA A 292 15.56 1.24 -2.91
CA ALA A 292 15.05 0.17 -2.03
C ALA A 292 14.84 0.69 -0.59
N GLY A 293 13.68 0.39 -0.01
CA GLY A 293 13.22 0.90 1.29
C GLY A 293 12.43 2.21 1.21
N THR A 294 12.44 2.93 0.09
CA THR A 294 11.61 4.14 -0.07
C THR A 294 10.14 3.74 -0.22
N LEU A 295 9.27 4.42 0.54
CA LEU A 295 7.82 4.33 0.41
C LEU A 295 7.27 5.66 -0.10
N LEU A 296 6.58 5.62 -1.23
CA LEU A 296 6.17 6.80 -1.98
C LEU A 296 4.72 6.68 -2.46
N THR A 297 3.94 7.76 -2.35
CA THR A 297 2.62 7.86 -3.00
C THR A 297 2.72 8.67 -4.30
N PRO A 298 1.95 8.33 -5.35
CA PRO A 298 1.84 9.19 -6.51
C PRO A 298 1.12 10.49 -6.13
N GLY A 299 1.50 11.58 -6.77
CA GLY A 299 0.85 12.87 -6.65
C GLY A 299 -0.56 12.89 -7.22
N SER A 300 -1.14 14.09 -7.24
CA SER A 300 -2.54 14.27 -7.64
C SER A 300 -2.78 14.21 -9.15
N GLY A 301 -1.78 14.58 -9.96
CA GLY A 301 -1.82 14.58 -11.43
C GLY A 301 -1.21 13.33 -12.07
N TYR A 302 -0.54 13.54 -13.20
CA TYR A 302 0.24 12.50 -13.88
C TYR A 302 1.50 12.17 -13.09
N HIS A 303 1.98 10.93 -13.22
CA HIS A 303 3.25 10.49 -12.66
C HIS A 303 3.89 9.40 -13.53
N GLN A 304 5.20 9.22 -13.38
CA GLN A 304 6.00 8.30 -14.15
C GLN A 304 7.20 7.80 -13.33
N HIS A 305 7.56 6.52 -13.49
CA HIS A 305 8.60 5.83 -12.70
C HIS A 305 9.81 5.48 -13.58
N PHE A 306 11.02 5.83 -13.15
CA PHE A 306 12.27 5.66 -13.91
C PHE A 306 13.27 4.75 -13.20
N ASN A 307 13.88 3.80 -13.92
CA ASN A 307 14.95 2.97 -13.39
C ASN A 307 16.32 3.48 -13.80
N ALA A 308 17.06 4.05 -12.84
CA ALA A 308 18.39 4.59 -13.07
C ALA A 308 19.52 3.58 -12.74
N THR A 309 19.18 2.30 -12.61
CA THR A 309 20.11 1.21 -12.30
C THR A 309 20.07 0.10 -13.36
N THR A 310 21.05 -0.81 -13.32
CA THR A 310 21.09 -2.00 -14.18
C THR A 310 20.15 -3.11 -13.70
N ASP A 311 19.87 -3.15 -12.39
CA ASP A 311 18.98 -4.13 -11.77
C ASP A 311 17.51 -3.73 -11.98
N PRO A 312 16.58 -4.70 -11.99
CA PRO A 312 15.17 -4.37 -12.09
C PRO A 312 14.68 -3.65 -10.83
N ILE A 313 13.79 -2.68 -11.01
CA ILE A 313 13.01 -2.14 -9.92
C ILE A 313 11.85 -3.09 -9.66
N ARG A 314 11.76 -3.58 -8.43
CA ARG A 314 10.60 -4.31 -7.91
C ARG A 314 9.98 -3.50 -6.80
N TYR A 315 8.65 -3.41 -6.77
CA TYR A 315 7.92 -2.74 -5.70
C TYR A 315 6.64 -3.48 -5.33
N VAL A 316 6.22 -3.31 -4.07
CA VAL A 316 4.96 -3.83 -3.54
C VAL A 316 4.00 -2.69 -3.22
N VAL A 317 2.74 -2.91 -3.50
CA VAL A 317 1.63 -2.00 -3.22
C VAL A 317 0.54 -2.76 -2.49
N LEU A 318 0.26 -2.35 -1.26
CA LEU A 318 -0.91 -2.80 -0.51
C LEU A 318 -2.02 -1.77 -0.77
N ARG A 319 -3.06 -2.15 -1.53
CA ARG A 319 -4.13 -1.21 -1.94
C ARG A 319 -5.53 -1.78 -1.78
N PHE A 320 -6.48 -0.90 -1.51
CA PHE A 320 -7.89 -1.24 -1.47
C PHE A 320 -8.46 -1.40 -2.88
N GLY A 321 -9.18 -2.48 -3.12
CA GLY A 321 -10.02 -2.64 -4.29
C GLY A 321 -9.90 -4.00 -4.95
N SER A 322 -10.09 -5.04 -4.15
CA SER A 322 -10.28 -6.40 -4.61
C SER A 322 -11.42 -6.50 -5.64
N PRO A 323 -11.18 -7.17 -6.79
CA PRO A 323 -12.20 -7.31 -7.82
C PRO A 323 -13.40 -8.16 -7.37
N GLU A 324 -13.23 -9.05 -6.38
CA GLU A 324 -14.31 -9.89 -5.82
C GLU A 324 -15.39 -9.06 -5.14
N LEU A 325 -14.99 -8.05 -4.37
CA LEU A 325 -15.93 -7.24 -3.58
C LEU A 325 -16.35 -5.93 -4.26
N LEU A 326 -15.69 -5.57 -5.37
CA LEU A 326 -16.01 -4.36 -6.15
C LEU A 326 -16.93 -4.60 -7.36
N GLY A 327 -17.43 -5.83 -7.53
CA GLY A 327 -18.31 -6.16 -8.65
C GLY A 327 -17.65 -5.99 -10.02
N GLN A 328 -16.33 -6.15 -10.10
CA GLN A 328 -15.55 -5.99 -11.35
C GLN A 328 -15.70 -7.17 -12.32
N GLY A 329 -16.49 -8.19 -11.96
CA GLY A 329 -16.94 -9.24 -12.88
C GLY A 329 -18.05 -8.78 -13.85
N ARG A 330 -18.55 -7.54 -13.73
CA ARG A 330 -19.57 -7.00 -14.65
C ARG A 330 -18.97 -6.81 -16.06
N SER A 331 -19.67 -7.31 -17.07
CA SER A 331 -19.34 -7.13 -18.49
C SER A 331 -19.60 -5.68 -18.92
N GLY A 332 -18.58 -4.83 -18.80
CA GLY A 332 -18.60 -3.46 -19.29
C GLY A 332 -17.19 -2.99 -19.63
N ARG A 333 -17.06 -2.12 -20.64
CA ARG A 333 -15.78 -1.44 -20.92
C ARG A 333 -15.44 -0.54 -19.74
N ILE A 334 -14.52 -0.98 -18.88
CA ILE A 334 -13.87 -0.07 -17.92
C ILE A 334 -13.03 0.90 -18.74
N ALA A 335 -13.31 2.20 -18.62
CA ALA A 335 -12.49 3.23 -19.27
C ALA A 335 -11.04 3.06 -18.80
N LYS A 336 -10.10 3.03 -19.75
CA LYS A 336 -8.68 2.98 -19.40
C LYS A 336 -8.31 4.29 -18.68
N PRO A 337 -7.51 4.23 -17.60
CA PRO A 337 -7.04 5.45 -16.96
C PRO A 337 -6.19 6.25 -17.96
N PRO A 338 -6.14 7.59 -17.83
CA PRO A 338 -5.34 8.43 -18.71
C PRO A 338 -3.88 7.96 -18.76
N GLN A 339 -3.31 8.00 -19.96
CA GLN A 339 -1.94 7.61 -20.29
C GLN A 339 -1.43 8.54 -21.39
N ILE A 340 -0.14 8.83 -21.38
CA ILE A 340 0.57 9.41 -22.53
C ILE A 340 1.40 8.30 -23.15
N GLU A 341 1.22 8.05 -24.44
CA GLU A 341 2.00 7.05 -25.17
C GLU A 341 3.45 7.55 -25.39
N PHE A 342 4.40 6.63 -25.62
CA PHE A 342 5.82 7.02 -25.71
C PHE A 342 6.14 7.92 -26.92
N ASP A 343 5.32 7.87 -27.97
CA ASP A 343 5.41 8.73 -29.15
C ASP A 343 4.73 10.11 -28.95
N GLU A 344 3.97 10.27 -27.87
CA GLU A 344 3.29 11.50 -27.49
C GLU A 344 3.97 12.24 -26.32
N GLU A 345 4.98 11.62 -25.69
CA GLU A 345 5.65 12.19 -24.53
C GLU A 345 6.48 13.44 -24.89
N ASP A 346 6.67 14.33 -23.92
CA ASP A 346 7.59 15.45 -24.07
C ASP A 346 9.04 14.93 -24.27
N PRO A 347 9.73 15.29 -25.37
CA PRO A 347 11.12 14.90 -25.60
C PRO A 347 12.07 15.26 -24.45
N ALA A 348 11.74 16.27 -23.63
CA ALA A 348 12.52 16.62 -22.44
C ALA A 348 12.51 15.50 -21.38
N VAL A 349 11.45 14.70 -21.29
CA VAL A 349 11.37 13.54 -20.39
C VAL A 349 12.39 12.49 -20.80
N TRP A 350 12.46 12.18 -22.10
CA TRP A 350 13.46 11.28 -22.65
C TRP A 350 14.88 11.79 -22.39
N GLN A 351 15.15 13.06 -22.71
CA GLN A 351 16.47 13.65 -22.53
C GLN A 351 16.90 13.63 -21.06
N THR A 352 15.99 13.93 -20.13
CA THR A 352 16.26 13.86 -18.68
C THR A 352 16.70 12.45 -18.26
N PHE A 353 16.08 11.41 -18.82
CA PHE A 353 16.45 10.03 -18.53
C PHE A 353 17.80 9.64 -19.15
N VAL A 354 18.06 10.05 -20.38
CA VAL A 354 19.37 9.87 -21.05
C VAL A 354 20.48 10.52 -20.23
N ASP A 355 20.29 11.76 -19.81
CA ASP A 355 21.28 12.52 -19.05
C ASP A 355 21.53 11.89 -17.66
N GLU A 356 20.47 11.43 -16.97
CA GLU A 356 20.61 10.71 -15.71
C GLU A 356 21.46 9.45 -15.89
N LEU A 357 21.16 8.61 -16.88
CA LEU A 357 21.92 7.38 -17.11
C LEU A 357 23.36 7.68 -17.53
N ALA A 358 23.57 8.66 -18.41
CA ALA A 358 24.90 9.07 -18.84
C ALA A 358 25.76 9.56 -17.66
N SER A 359 25.17 10.30 -16.71
CA SER A 359 25.86 10.72 -15.48
C SER A 359 26.33 9.55 -14.61
N ARG A 360 25.70 8.37 -14.77
CA ARG A 360 26.03 7.11 -14.10
C ARG A 360 26.86 6.16 -14.98
N GLY A 361 27.25 6.58 -16.19
CA GLY A 361 27.95 5.74 -17.15
C GLY A 361 27.11 4.60 -17.74
N LEU A 362 25.79 4.80 -17.82
CA LEU A 362 24.81 3.85 -18.35
C LEU A 362 24.11 4.40 -19.60
N GLU A 363 23.52 3.50 -20.38
CA GLU A 363 22.77 3.83 -21.60
C GLU A 363 21.30 3.41 -21.47
N PRO A 364 20.32 4.15 -22.00
CA PRO A 364 18.92 3.73 -21.98
C PRO A 364 18.68 2.42 -22.75
N LYS A 365 17.78 1.57 -22.23
CA LYS A 365 17.33 0.32 -22.86
C LYS A 365 15.86 0.39 -23.30
N MET A 366 15.50 1.48 -23.96
CA MET A 366 14.11 1.78 -24.34
C MET A 366 13.80 1.54 -25.82
N GLN A 367 14.78 1.17 -26.65
CA GLN A 367 14.67 1.07 -28.10
C GLN A 367 13.54 0.11 -28.51
N GLU A 368 13.48 -1.08 -27.88
CA GLU A 368 12.45 -2.09 -28.12
C GLU A 368 11.03 -1.63 -27.72
N PHE A 369 10.90 -0.59 -26.87
CA PHE A 369 9.63 -0.11 -26.34
C PHE A 369 9.15 1.20 -26.98
N LYS A 370 10.07 2.02 -27.49
CA LYS A 370 9.77 3.31 -28.14
C LYS A 370 9.69 3.23 -29.67
N GLY A 371 10.07 2.09 -30.26
CA GLY A 371 9.90 1.84 -31.70
C GLY A 371 10.88 2.60 -32.59
N GLU A 372 12.11 2.81 -32.11
CA GLU A 372 13.21 3.41 -32.89
C GLU A 372 14.04 2.37 -33.67
#